data_AF-A0A2L2MZJ3-F1
#
_entry.id   AF-A0A2L2MZJ3-F1
#
_cell.length_a   1.000
_cell.length_b   1.000
_cell.length_c   1.000
_cell.angle_alpha   90.00
_cell.angle_beta   90.00
_cell.angle_gamma   90.00
#
_symmetry.space_group_name_H-M   'P 1'
#
loop_
_entity.id
_entity.type
_entity.pdbx_description
1 polymer ?
#
loop_
_entity_poly.entity_id
_entity_poly.type
_entity_poly.pdbx_seq_one_letter_code
_entity_poly.pdbx_strand_id
1 'polypeptide(L)'
;MSPREQFDKLMQDARRDDGYINATEWCKHFGCRLDRWKRLPKTKARLESLKATESNAEPWIVERVGKTWVTWVHPIMAVHLASYLDPAFIGHIAEVFARYAKADPTLAADIASRQETTEGLNIINKVVYERYEE
;
A
#
# COMPACT_ATOMS: atom_id res chain seq x y z
N MET A 1 -18.73 -0.25 -7.66
CA MET A 1 -17.36 0.20 -7.37
C MET A 1 -16.41 -0.41 -8.38
N SER A 2 -15.56 0.41 -8.99
CA SER A 2 -14.47 -0.04 -9.86
C SER A 2 -13.43 -0.86 -9.06
N PRO A 3 -12.58 -1.69 -9.72
CA PRO A 3 -11.51 -2.41 -9.03
C PRO A 3 -10.57 -1.49 -8.23
N ARG A 4 -10.28 -0.29 -8.75
CA ARG A 4 -9.48 0.73 -8.08
C ARG A 4 -10.15 1.26 -6.80
N GLU A 5 -11.46 1.50 -6.83
CA GLU A 5 -12.21 1.95 -5.64
C GLU A 5 -12.28 0.86 -4.56
N GLN A 6 -12.43 -0.40 -4.95
CA GLN A 6 -12.41 -1.53 -4.01
C GLN A 6 -11.05 -1.66 -3.33
N PHE A 7 -9.98 -1.48 -4.10
CA PHE A 7 -8.61 -1.43 -3.60
C PHE A 7 -8.39 -0.26 -2.64
N ASP A 8 -8.78 0.96 -3.02
CA ASP A 8 -8.54 2.15 -2.20
C ASP A 8 -9.28 2.02 -0.85
N LYS A 9 -10.49 1.47 -0.88
CA LYS A 9 -11.24 1.15 0.35
C LYS A 9 -10.55 0.08 1.20
N LEU A 10 -10.10 -1.03 0.59
CA LEU A 10 -9.38 -2.09 1.31
C LEU A 10 -8.07 -1.57 1.93
N MET A 11 -7.35 -0.69 1.24
CA MET A 11 -6.16 -0.02 1.76
C MET A 11 -6.48 0.85 2.97
N GLN A 12 -7.57 1.63 2.92
CA GLN A 12 -8.00 2.49 4.01
C GLN A 12 -8.44 1.67 5.24
N ASP A 13 -9.31 0.69 5.04
CA ASP A 13 -9.88 -0.14 6.12
C ASP A 13 -8.81 -1.00 6.82
N ALA A 14 -7.76 -1.41 6.09
CA ALA A 14 -6.70 -2.28 6.60
C ALA A 14 -5.47 -1.53 7.13
N ARG A 15 -5.45 -0.19 7.13
CA ARG A 15 -4.28 0.59 7.55
C ARG A 15 -4.37 1.00 9.02
N ARG A 16 -3.27 0.81 9.76
CA ARG A 16 -3.06 1.33 11.12
C ARG A 16 -2.50 2.75 11.07
N ASP A 17 -2.62 3.51 12.16
CA ASP A 17 -2.18 4.91 12.24
C ASP A 17 -0.70 5.13 11.91
N ASP A 18 0.16 4.13 12.14
CA ASP A 18 1.59 4.14 11.79
C ASP A 18 1.88 3.65 10.35
N GLY A 19 0.84 3.51 9.53
CA GLY A 19 0.94 3.11 8.13
C GLY A 19 1.04 1.60 7.90
N TYR A 20 1.14 0.77 8.93
CA TYR A 20 1.16 -0.68 8.74
C TYR A 20 -0.15 -1.20 8.17
N ILE A 21 -0.04 -2.26 7.37
CA ILE A 21 -1.17 -2.88 6.69
C ILE A 21 -1.54 -4.20 7.37
N ASN A 22 -2.83 -4.42 7.58
CA ASN A 22 -3.38 -5.65 8.15
C ASN A 22 -3.36 -6.78 7.11
N ALA A 23 -2.28 -7.57 7.11
CA ALA A 23 -2.13 -8.71 6.22
C ALA A 23 -3.17 -9.81 6.46
N THR A 24 -3.68 -9.94 7.70
CA THR A 24 -4.73 -10.90 8.02
C THR A 24 -6.03 -10.56 7.30
N GLU A 25 -6.44 -9.29 7.29
CA GLU A 25 -7.63 -8.82 6.57
C GLU A 25 -7.47 -9.00 5.05
N TRP A 26 -6.32 -8.64 4.49
CA TRP A 26 -6.04 -8.88 3.07
C TRP A 26 -6.13 -10.35 2.69
N CYS A 27 -5.47 -11.23 3.45
CA CYS A 27 -5.52 -12.66 3.16
C CYS A 27 -6.94 -13.23 3.26
N LYS A 28 -7.76 -12.76 4.22
CA LYS A 28 -9.19 -13.14 4.28
C LYS A 28 -9.96 -12.68 3.05
N HIS A 29 -9.79 -11.42 2.63
CA HIS A 29 -10.47 -10.85 1.47
C HIS A 29 -10.18 -11.66 0.19
N PHE A 30 -8.92 -12.02 -0.05
CA PHE A 30 -8.50 -12.78 -1.23
C PHE A 30 -8.57 -14.30 -1.06
N GLY A 31 -9.13 -14.81 0.06
CA GLY A 31 -9.28 -16.25 0.30
C GLY A 31 -7.95 -17.02 0.39
N CYS A 32 -6.87 -16.35 0.81
CA CYS A 32 -5.54 -16.95 0.85
C CYS A 32 -5.04 -17.16 2.30
N ARG A 33 -3.99 -17.98 2.42
CA ARG A 33 -3.41 -18.36 3.71
C ARG A 33 -2.12 -17.60 3.97
N LEU A 34 -2.13 -16.71 4.96
CA LEU A 34 -0.97 -15.89 5.33
C LEU A 34 0.25 -16.72 5.71
N ASP A 35 0.06 -17.86 6.38
CA ASP A 35 1.15 -18.78 6.73
C ASP A 35 1.83 -19.39 5.51
N ARG A 36 1.09 -19.63 4.42
CA ARG A 36 1.68 -20.09 3.15
C ARG A 36 2.58 -19.03 2.55
N TRP A 37 2.09 -17.78 2.48
CA TRP A 37 2.88 -16.66 1.97
C TRP A 37 4.18 -16.45 2.77
N LYS A 38 4.11 -16.44 4.10
CA LYS A 38 5.30 -16.28 4.98
C LYS A 38 6.35 -17.37 4.77
N ARG A 39 5.94 -18.59 4.38
CA ARG A 39 6.85 -19.72 4.19
C ARG A 39 7.55 -19.75 2.84
N LEU A 40 7.09 -18.98 1.85
CA LEU A 40 7.68 -18.99 0.51
C LEU A 40 9.16 -18.56 0.56
N PRO A 41 10.06 -19.23 -0.18
CA PRO A 41 11.46 -18.84 -0.25
C PRO A 41 11.66 -17.38 -0.65
N LYS A 42 10.87 -16.88 -1.61
CA LYS A 42 10.89 -15.48 -2.05
C LYS A 42 10.54 -14.49 -0.93
N THR A 43 9.57 -14.83 -0.08
CA THR A 43 9.16 -13.98 1.04
C THR A 43 10.26 -13.90 2.09
N LYS A 44 10.89 -15.04 2.40
CA LYS A 44 12.04 -15.08 3.32
C LYS A 44 13.22 -14.29 2.76
N ALA A 45 13.58 -14.51 1.49
CA ALA A 45 14.67 -13.78 0.85
C ALA A 45 14.43 -12.26 0.84
N ARG A 46 13.19 -11.82 0.55
CA ARG A 46 12.81 -10.40 0.61
C ARG A 46 12.98 -9.84 2.02
N LEU A 47 12.52 -10.55 3.04
CA LEU A 47 12.63 -10.12 4.43
C LEU A 47 14.09 -9.99 4.89
N GLU A 48 14.94 -10.96 4.57
CA GLU A 48 16.36 -10.92 4.91
C GLU A 48 17.10 -9.79 4.18
N SER A 49 16.78 -9.57 2.90
CA SER A 49 17.32 -8.42 2.15
C SER A 49 16.96 -7.10 2.80
N LEU A 50 15.71 -6.90 3.22
CA LEU A 50 15.26 -5.66 3.84
C LEU A 50 15.93 -5.42 5.21
N LYS A 51 16.08 -6.46 6.03
CA LYS A 51 16.83 -6.37 7.29
C LYS A 51 18.29 -5.98 7.09
N ALA A 52 18.90 -6.43 6.00
CA ALA A 52 20.31 -6.13 5.71
C ALA A 52 20.53 -4.69 5.22
N THR A 53 19.61 -4.16 4.40
CA THR A 53 19.74 -2.81 3.82
C THR A 53 19.24 -1.71 4.74
N GLU A 54 18.27 -2.03 5.60
CA GLU A 54 17.55 -1.07 6.44
C GLU A 54 17.49 -1.59 7.88
N SER A 55 18.66 -1.83 8.46
CA SER A 55 18.82 -2.50 9.77
C SER A 55 18.21 -1.74 10.96
N ASN A 56 18.00 -0.43 10.82
CA ASN A 56 17.34 0.43 11.81
C ASN A 56 15.85 0.71 11.49
N ALA A 57 15.28 0.07 10.46
CA ALA A 57 13.86 0.22 10.16
C ALA A 57 12.98 -0.50 11.20
N GLU A 58 11.76 -0.01 11.34
CA GLU A 58 10.70 -0.66 12.11
C GLU A 58 10.49 -2.12 11.66
N PRO A 59 9.94 -3.00 12.52
CA PRO A 59 9.76 -4.42 12.20
C PRO A 59 8.92 -4.66 10.94
N TRP A 60 9.52 -5.22 9.88
CA TRP A 60 8.85 -5.52 8.60
C TRP A 60 7.54 -6.31 8.69
N ILE A 61 7.42 -7.15 9.73
CA ILE A 61 6.22 -7.91 10.09
C ILE A 61 6.06 -7.83 11.61
N VAL A 62 4.89 -7.40 12.07
CA VAL A 62 4.51 -7.37 13.49
C VAL A 62 3.33 -8.32 13.70
N GLU A 63 3.54 -9.34 14.54
CA GLU A 63 2.49 -10.26 14.94
C GLU A 63 2.01 -9.89 16.34
N ARG A 64 0.73 -9.52 16.48
CA ARG A 64 0.12 -9.35 17.81
C ARG A 64 -0.57 -10.64 18.20
N VAL A 65 -0.13 -11.19 19.32
CA VAL A 65 -0.67 -12.41 19.93
C VAL A 65 -1.60 -11.99 21.07
N GLY A 66 -2.85 -12.49 21.05
CA GLY A 66 -3.92 -12.11 21.98
C GLY A 66 -5.25 -12.81 21.64
N LYS A 67 -6.41 -12.26 22.07
CA LYS A 67 -7.74 -12.83 21.75
C LYS A 67 -8.05 -12.92 20.25
N THR A 68 -7.36 -12.13 19.42
CA THR A 68 -7.45 -12.20 17.96
C THR A 68 -6.05 -12.12 17.39
N TRP A 69 -5.63 -13.15 16.64
CA TRP A 69 -4.35 -13.14 15.94
C TRP A 69 -4.42 -12.16 14.76
N VAL A 70 -3.61 -11.12 14.78
CA VAL A 70 -3.50 -10.16 13.68
C VAL A 70 -2.03 -9.96 13.32
N THR A 71 -1.74 -10.07 12.03
CA THR A 71 -0.42 -9.77 11.48
C THR A 71 -0.47 -8.44 10.72
N TRP A 72 0.39 -7.53 11.13
CA TRP A 72 0.63 -6.24 10.49
C TRP A 72 1.93 -6.32 9.69
N VAL A 73 1.96 -5.73 8.50
CA VAL A 73 3.15 -5.69 7.64
C VAL A 73 3.50 -4.25 7.30
N HIS A 74 4.79 -3.95 7.29
CA HIS A 74 5.31 -2.66 6.87
C HIS A 74 4.91 -2.39 5.39
N PRO A 75 4.63 -1.14 4.97
CA PRO A 75 4.17 -0.82 3.60
C PRO A 75 5.02 -1.44 2.47
N ILE A 76 6.34 -1.42 2.59
CA ILE A 76 7.25 -2.03 1.60
C ILE A 76 7.03 -3.55 1.50
N MET A 77 6.76 -4.21 2.62
CA MET A 77 6.45 -5.64 2.66
C MET A 77 5.01 -5.92 2.20
N ALA A 78 4.09 -4.98 2.42
CA ALA A 78 2.72 -5.04 1.91
C ALA A 78 2.69 -5.09 0.37
N VAL A 79 3.56 -4.35 -0.32
CA VAL A 79 3.71 -4.44 -1.78
C VAL A 79 4.11 -5.85 -2.23
N HIS A 80 5.01 -6.51 -1.50
CA HIS A 80 5.37 -7.90 -1.77
C HIS A 80 4.20 -8.85 -1.52
N LEU A 81 3.42 -8.66 -0.44
CA LEU A 81 2.20 -9.42 -0.20
C LEU A 81 1.18 -9.22 -1.31
N ALA A 82 0.89 -7.98 -1.69
CA ALA A 82 0.00 -7.61 -2.79
C ALA A 82 0.29 -8.40 -4.07
N SER A 83 1.56 -8.44 -4.50
CA SER A 83 1.97 -9.20 -5.70
C SER A 83 1.69 -10.71 -5.64
N TYR A 84 1.52 -11.26 -4.44
CA TYR A 84 1.14 -12.65 -4.23
C TYR A 84 -0.37 -12.86 -4.22
N LEU A 85 -1.15 -11.85 -3.83
CA LEU A 85 -2.60 -11.93 -3.68
C LEU A 85 -3.31 -11.83 -5.03
N ASP A 86 -2.99 -10.80 -5.81
CA ASP A 86 -3.67 -10.49 -7.06
C ASP A 86 -2.75 -9.71 -8.00
N PRO A 87 -2.48 -10.19 -9.23
CA PRO A 87 -1.72 -9.46 -10.24
C PRO A 87 -2.30 -8.08 -10.60
N ALA A 88 -3.62 -7.87 -10.52
CA ALA A 88 -4.21 -6.56 -10.75
C ALA A 88 -3.79 -5.55 -9.67
N PHE A 89 -3.56 -6.02 -8.45
CA PHE A 89 -3.12 -5.21 -7.31
C PHE A 89 -1.75 -4.59 -7.54
N ILE A 90 -0.80 -5.34 -8.10
CA ILE A 90 0.53 -4.80 -8.44
C ILE A 90 0.46 -3.85 -9.65
N GLY A 91 -0.52 -4.03 -10.54
CA GLY A 91 -0.78 -3.13 -11.67
C GLY A 91 -1.08 -1.69 -11.22
N HIS A 92 -1.88 -1.50 -10.18
CA HIS A 92 -2.17 -0.17 -9.63
C HIS A 92 -0.93 0.51 -9.03
N ILE A 93 -0.07 -0.26 -8.35
CA ILE A 93 1.20 0.27 -7.81
C ILE A 93 2.15 0.64 -8.95
N ALA A 94 2.19 -0.18 -10.01
CA ALA A 94 2.99 0.11 -11.20
C ALA A 94 2.49 1.36 -11.93
N GLU A 95 1.18 1.61 -11.99
CA GLU A 95 0.59 2.83 -12.54
C GLU A 95 1.02 4.07 -11.75
N VAL A 96 0.96 4.01 -10.41
CA VAL A 96 1.46 5.09 -9.54
C VAL A 96 2.95 5.36 -9.80
N PHE A 97 3.77 4.31 -9.90
CA PHE A 97 5.19 4.45 -10.21
C PHE A 97 5.43 5.04 -11.61
N ALA A 98 4.66 4.63 -12.62
CA ALA A 98 4.77 5.15 -13.98
C ALA A 98 4.43 6.65 -14.04
N ARG A 99 3.41 7.09 -13.27
CA ARG A 99 3.06 8.51 -13.13
C ARG A 99 4.16 9.30 -12.42
N TYR A 100 4.71 8.75 -11.33
CA TYR A 100 5.85 9.32 -10.63
C TYR A 100 7.06 9.50 -11.56
N ALA A 101 7.42 8.46 -12.33
CA ALA A 101 8.56 8.50 -13.24
C ALA A 101 8.40 9.54 -14.37
N LYS A 102 7.16 9.86 -14.76
CA LYS A 102 6.84 10.90 -15.74
C LYS A 102 6.71 12.30 -15.12
N ALA A 103 6.90 12.43 -13.82
CA ALA A 103 6.58 13.65 -13.06
C ALA A 103 5.16 14.16 -13.36
N ASP A 104 4.19 13.23 -13.49
CA ASP A 104 2.79 13.57 -13.76
C ASP A 104 2.24 14.45 -12.63
N PRO A 105 1.90 15.73 -12.91
CA PRO A 105 1.49 16.69 -11.87
C PRO A 105 0.15 16.30 -11.22
N THR A 106 -0.66 15.48 -11.91
CA THR A 106 -1.94 15.02 -11.36
C THR A 106 -1.78 13.96 -10.28
N LEU A 107 -0.60 13.34 -10.15
CA LEU A 107 -0.34 12.34 -9.11
C LEU A 107 -0.46 12.96 -7.71
N ALA A 108 0.06 14.19 -7.53
CA ALA A 108 -0.05 14.91 -6.28
C ALA A 108 -1.51 15.23 -5.92
N ALA A 109 -2.31 15.66 -6.90
CA ALA A 109 -3.74 15.92 -6.73
C ALA A 109 -4.53 14.63 -6.37
N ASP A 110 -4.22 13.50 -7.02
CA ASP A 110 -4.82 12.20 -6.71
C ASP A 110 -4.47 11.71 -5.29
N ILE A 111 -3.25 11.98 -4.81
CA ILE A 111 -2.84 11.64 -3.43
C ILE A 111 -3.53 12.57 -2.43
N ALA A 112 -3.57 13.87 -2.74
CA ALA A 112 -4.20 14.90 -1.95
C ALA A 112 -5.71 14.69 -1.76
N SER A 113 -6.42 14.24 -2.80
CA SER A 113 -7.86 13.96 -2.72
C SER A 113 -8.23 12.87 -1.72
N ARG A 114 -7.29 11.98 -1.40
CA ARG A 114 -7.47 10.91 -0.40
C ARG A 114 -7.37 11.40 1.04
N GLN A 115 -6.82 12.59 1.27
CA GLN A 115 -6.61 13.11 2.62
C GLN A 115 -7.84 13.84 3.18
N GLU A 116 -8.87 14.13 2.38
CA GLU A 116 -10.06 14.90 2.77
C GLU A 116 -9.73 16.18 3.59
N THR A 117 -8.56 16.78 3.34
CA THR A 117 -8.06 17.96 4.07
C THR A 117 -8.13 19.23 3.21
N THR A 118 -8.19 20.39 3.86
CA THR A 118 -8.10 21.71 3.20
C THR A 118 -6.83 21.85 2.36
N GLU A 119 -5.72 21.32 2.85
CA GLU A 119 -4.43 21.33 2.15
C GLU A 119 -4.48 20.45 0.89
N GLY A 120 -5.14 19.29 0.99
CA GLY A 120 -5.39 18.44 -0.18
C GLY A 120 -6.26 19.13 -1.23
N LEU A 121 -7.33 19.82 -0.81
CA LEU A 121 -8.19 20.61 -1.70
C LEU A 121 -7.43 21.75 -2.39
N ASN A 122 -6.51 22.42 -1.68
CA ASN A 122 -5.68 23.48 -2.26
C ASN A 122 -4.72 22.94 -3.34
N ILE A 123 -4.12 21.77 -3.11
CA ILE A 123 -3.26 21.11 -4.11
C ILE A 123 -4.07 20.76 -5.35
N ILE A 124 -5.27 20.20 -5.19
CA ILE A 124 -6.16 19.86 -6.32
C ILE A 124 -6.50 21.11 -7.12
N ASN A 125 -6.95 22.18 -6.45
CA ASN A 125 -7.31 23.44 -7.12
C ASN A 125 -6.12 23.99 -7.92
N LYS A 126 -4.93 24.04 -7.33
CA LYS A 126 -3.73 24.52 -8.02
C LYS A 126 -3.43 23.74 -9.31
N VAL A 127 -3.43 22.41 -9.24
CA VAL A 127 -3.18 21.55 -10.41
C VAL A 127 -4.26 21.70 -11.48
N VAL A 128 -5.51 21.91 -11.08
CA VAL A 128 -6.62 22.13 -12.01
C VAL A 128 -6.49 23.50 -12.69
N TYR A 129 -6.23 24.57 -11.94
CA TYR A 129 -6.13 25.93 -12.49
C TYR A 129 -4.91 26.12 -13.41
N GLU A 130 -3.74 25.56 -13.07
CA GLU A 130 -2.54 25.61 -13.92
C GLU A 130 -2.73 24.92 -15.27
N ARG A 131 -3.70 24.00 -15.39
CA ARG A 131 -4.01 23.27 -16.64
C ARG A 131 -4.91 24.04 -17.61
N TYR A 132 -5.62 25.08 -17.15
CA TYR A 132 -6.53 25.88 -17.98
C TYR A 132 -5.92 27.21 -18.43
N GLU A 133 -4.69 27.53 -18.01
CA GLU A 133 -3.95 28.73 -18.45
C GLU A 133 -2.86 28.44 -19.49
N GLU A 134 -2.75 27.20 -19.99
CA GLU A 134 -1.96 26.81 -21.20
C GLU A 134 -2.88 26.47 -22.38
#